data_AF-A0A1H9M636-F1
#
_entry.id   AF-A0A1H9M636-F1
#
_cell.length_a   1.000
_cell.length_b   1.000
_cell.length_c   1.000
_cell.angle_alpha   90.00
_cell.angle_beta   90.00
_cell.angle_gamma   90.00
#
_symmetry.space_group_name_H-M   'P 1'
#
loop_
_entity.id
_entity.type
_entity.pdbx_description
1 polymer ?
#
loop_
_entity_poly.entity_id
_entity_poly.type
_entity_poly.pdbx_seq_one_letter_code
_entity_poly.pdbx_strand_id
1 'polypeptide(L)'
;MDVKQLIDKGFSVKKYARDGIIYEPGTWPHHVYFIKSGEIRMVTVSEDGKEFIQGIFKSGEYFGEPALLIGKPYLAYTIANKPSEIIPVGKSDFFELLKTDADFSMQLIQVLSKRLFYKSMMLEELANEKAEHRLLTIVKYLTEDLNEGDALKVTRQELADMTGLRVETVIRGIKQLAAKELILLKRGKIIKKKESKFSL
;
A
#
# COMPACT_ATOMS: atom_id res chain seq x y z
N MET A 1 11.71 13.04 -4.91
CA MET A 1 10.68 14.02 -5.34
C MET A 1 9.63 14.18 -4.27
N ASP A 2 9.45 15.39 -3.74
CA ASP A 2 8.43 15.71 -2.74
C ASP A 2 7.28 16.55 -3.35
N VAL A 3 6.10 16.50 -2.74
CA VAL A 3 4.91 17.26 -3.09
C VAL A 3 5.19 18.75 -3.20
N LYS A 4 6.01 19.31 -2.29
CA LYS A 4 6.40 20.72 -2.35
C LYS A 4 7.14 21.06 -3.65
N GLN A 5 8.09 20.22 -4.05
CA GLN A 5 8.86 20.41 -5.29
C GLN A 5 7.96 20.37 -6.52
N LEU A 6 6.92 19.54 -6.53
CA LEU A 6 5.94 19.52 -7.63
C LEU A 6 5.12 20.80 -7.68
N ILE A 7 4.68 21.34 -6.54
CA ILE A 7 3.96 22.62 -6.50
C ILE A 7 4.86 23.76 -6.98
N ASP A 8 6.12 23.79 -6.53
CA ASP A 8 7.10 24.80 -6.93
C ASP A 8 7.40 24.74 -8.45
N LYS A 9 7.30 23.55 -9.06
CA LYS A 9 7.39 23.34 -10.52
C LYS A 9 6.10 23.68 -11.28
N GLY A 10 5.04 24.14 -10.60
CA GLY A 10 3.80 24.60 -11.22
C GLY A 10 2.74 23.54 -11.46
N PHE A 11 2.90 22.32 -10.93
CA PHE A 11 1.88 21.28 -11.06
C PHE A 11 0.62 21.62 -10.24
N SER A 12 -0.55 21.54 -10.89
CA SER A 12 -1.83 21.87 -10.25
C SER A 12 -2.32 20.79 -9.28
N VAL A 13 -2.98 21.21 -8.20
CA VAL A 13 -3.62 20.31 -7.24
C VAL A 13 -5.07 20.07 -7.66
N LYS A 14 -5.47 18.80 -7.78
CA LYS A 14 -6.84 18.38 -8.00
C LYS A 14 -7.45 17.81 -6.72
N LYS A 15 -8.66 18.24 -6.40
CA LYS A 15 -9.41 17.78 -5.22
C LYS A 15 -10.34 16.64 -5.58
N TYR A 16 -10.39 15.63 -4.73
CA TYR A 16 -11.33 14.52 -4.81
C TYR A 16 -12.11 14.43 -3.50
N ALA A 17 -13.44 14.33 -3.60
CA ALA A 17 -14.27 13.99 -2.45
C ALA A 17 -14.04 12.53 -2.05
N ARG A 18 -14.51 12.15 -0.85
CA ARG A 18 -14.63 10.72 -0.49
C ARG A 18 -15.43 9.98 -1.58
N ASP A 19 -15.00 8.77 -1.87
CA ASP A 19 -15.53 7.86 -2.91
C ASP A 19 -15.39 8.39 -4.34
N GLY A 20 -14.65 9.50 -4.54
CA GLY A 20 -14.31 10.00 -5.86
C GLY A 20 -13.37 9.05 -6.61
N ILE A 21 -13.77 8.63 -7.80
CA ILE A 21 -12.97 7.79 -8.69
C ILE A 21 -11.90 8.65 -9.37
N ILE A 22 -10.66 8.17 -9.35
CA ILE A 22 -9.51 8.82 -9.97
C ILE A 22 -9.24 8.22 -11.35
N TYR A 23 -9.25 6.89 -11.44
CA TYR A 23 -9.27 6.16 -12.71
C TYR A 23 -9.90 4.77 -12.53
N GLU A 24 -10.34 4.22 -13.66
CA GLU A 24 -11.07 2.96 -13.77
C GLU A 24 -10.22 1.89 -14.47
N PRO A 25 -10.48 0.59 -14.20
CA PRO A 25 -9.83 -0.49 -14.94
C PRO A 25 -10.11 -0.39 -16.44
N GLY A 26 -9.14 -0.79 -17.27
CA GLY A 26 -9.23 -0.72 -18.72
C GLY A 26 -8.89 0.65 -19.32
N THR A 27 -8.86 1.72 -18.52
CA THR A 27 -8.47 3.05 -18.99
C THR A 27 -6.94 3.18 -19.17
N TRP A 28 -6.52 3.94 -20.18
CA TRP A 28 -5.10 4.14 -20.48
C TRP A 28 -4.48 5.22 -19.60
N PRO A 29 -3.27 4.99 -19.04
CA PRO A 29 -2.63 5.93 -18.15
C PRO A 29 -2.03 7.13 -18.89
N HIS A 30 -2.38 8.33 -18.42
CA HIS A 30 -1.81 9.60 -18.88
C HIS A 30 -1.00 10.34 -17.80
N HIS A 31 -1.15 9.95 -16.53
CA HIS A 31 -0.54 10.63 -15.40
C HIS A 31 -0.04 9.64 -14.33
N VAL A 32 0.94 10.09 -13.55
CA VAL A 32 1.26 9.56 -12.23
C VAL A 32 0.70 10.52 -11.18
N TYR A 33 0.16 9.99 -10.10
CA TYR A 33 -0.60 10.77 -9.12
C TYR A 33 0.12 10.82 -7.78
N PHE A 34 0.47 12.02 -7.33
CA PHE A 34 1.13 12.26 -6.05
C PHE A 34 0.11 12.74 -5.01
N ILE A 35 0.14 12.15 -3.81
CA ILE A 35 -0.84 12.45 -2.76
C ILE A 35 -0.29 13.56 -1.87
N LYS A 36 -0.85 14.76 -2.00
CA LYS A 36 -0.55 15.89 -1.10
C LYS A 36 -1.19 15.69 0.26
N SER A 37 -2.47 15.33 0.27
CA SER A 37 -3.20 14.99 1.48
C SER A 37 -4.33 14.02 1.17
N GLY A 38 -4.70 13.20 2.16
CA GLY A 38 -5.81 12.26 2.03
C GLY A 38 -5.37 10.81 2.08
N GLU A 39 -6.15 9.94 1.46
CA GLU A 39 -5.91 8.49 1.42
C GLU A 39 -6.67 7.89 0.25
N ILE A 40 -5.97 7.07 -0.53
CA ILE A 40 -6.43 6.49 -1.79
C ILE A 40 -6.41 4.98 -1.64
N ARG A 41 -7.48 4.31 -2.06
CA ARG A 41 -7.57 2.84 -2.08
C ARG A 41 -7.65 2.35 -3.53
N MET A 42 -6.90 1.31 -3.83
CA MET A 42 -6.99 0.60 -5.11
C MET A 42 -7.79 -0.68 -4.91
N VAL A 43 -8.85 -0.88 -5.71
CA VAL A 43 -9.76 -2.01 -5.54
C VAL A 43 -10.07 -2.71 -6.86
N THR A 44 -10.14 -4.02 -6.78
CA THR A 44 -10.81 -4.86 -7.79
C THR A 44 -12.19 -5.25 -7.28
N VAL A 45 -13.15 -5.33 -8.18
CA VAL A 45 -14.51 -5.75 -7.86
C VAL A 45 -14.73 -7.10 -8.54
N SER A 46 -15.13 -8.11 -7.78
CA SER A 46 -15.52 -9.41 -8.34
C SER A 46 -16.91 -9.36 -8.97
N GLU A 47 -17.29 -10.40 -9.72
CA GLU A 47 -18.58 -10.48 -10.42
C GLU A 47 -19.80 -10.35 -9.48
N ASP A 48 -19.66 -10.75 -8.22
CA ASP A 48 -20.67 -10.61 -7.16
C ASP A 48 -20.67 -9.23 -6.49
N GLY A 49 -19.88 -8.27 -6.99
CA GLY A 49 -19.82 -6.90 -6.49
C GLY A 49 -18.94 -6.72 -5.25
N LYS A 50 -18.21 -7.75 -4.81
CA LYS A 50 -17.34 -7.66 -3.64
C LYS A 50 -16.03 -6.93 -3.97
N GLU A 51 -15.72 -5.91 -3.19
CA GLU A 51 -14.46 -5.18 -3.31
C GLU A 51 -13.30 -5.94 -2.65
N PHE A 52 -12.18 -6.01 -3.37
CA PHE A 52 -10.89 -6.49 -2.87
C PHE A 52 -9.88 -5.35 -2.94
N ILE A 53 -9.40 -4.89 -1.77
CA ILE A 53 -8.42 -3.82 -1.68
C ILE A 53 -7.03 -4.39 -2.01
N GLN A 54 -6.44 -3.89 -3.10
CA GLN A 54 -5.09 -4.23 -3.55
C GLN A 54 -4.01 -3.39 -2.88
N GLY A 55 -4.39 -2.24 -2.34
CA GLY A 55 -3.46 -1.33 -1.66
C GLY A 55 -4.12 -0.05 -1.21
N ILE A 56 -3.52 0.57 -0.19
CA ILE A 56 -3.88 1.89 0.31
C ILE A 56 -2.64 2.78 0.26
N PHE A 57 -2.81 3.99 -0.26
CA PHE A 57 -1.77 4.99 -0.44
C PHE A 57 -2.14 6.25 0.35
N LYS A 58 -1.18 6.85 1.04
CA LYS A 58 -1.34 7.95 1.99
C LYS A 58 -0.51 9.17 1.55
N SER A 59 -0.67 10.28 2.26
CA SER A 59 0.08 11.51 1.99
C SER A 59 1.58 11.27 1.87
N GLY A 60 2.22 11.86 0.85
CA GLY A 60 3.63 11.68 0.54
C GLY A 60 3.92 10.51 -0.40
N GLU A 61 2.95 9.63 -0.66
CA GLU A 61 3.08 8.53 -1.61
C GLU A 61 2.54 8.91 -2.99
N TYR A 62 2.84 8.07 -3.99
CA TYR A 62 2.31 8.18 -5.34
C TYR A 62 1.87 6.83 -5.90
N PHE A 63 1.01 6.89 -6.92
CA PHE A 63 0.39 5.73 -7.55
C PHE A 63 0.14 5.94 -9.05
N GLY A 64 -0.22 4.87 -9.74
CA GLY A 64 -0.52 4.84 -11.19
C GLY A 64 0.73 4.66 -12.06
N GLU A 65 1.92 4.68 -11.46
CA GLU A 65 3.19 4.57 -12.16
C GLU A 65 3.44 3.25 -12.91
N PRO A 66 3.04 2.05 -12.42
CA PRO A 66 3.47 0.82 -13.09
C PRO A 66 2.84 0.70 -14.46
N ALA A 67 1.52 0.95 -14.55
CA ALA A 67 0.76 0.92 -15.80
C ALA A 67 1.28 1.96 -16.81
N LEU A 68 1.60 3.17 -16.33
CA LEU A 68 2.15 4.24 -17.17
C LEU A 68 3.52 3.90 -17.74
N LEU A 69 4.41 3.33 -16.91
CA LEU A 69 5.78 2.98 -17.29
C LEU A 69 5.84 1.89 -18.36
N ILE A 70 5.00 0.86 -18.24
CA ILE A 70 5.00 -0.29 -19.16
C ILE A 70 3.99 -0.17 -20.30
N GLY A 71 3.24 0.94 -20.38
CA GLY A 71 2.23 1.16 -21.41
C GLY A 71 1.13 0.10 -21.38
N LYS A 72 0.50 -0.10 -20.23
CA LYS A 72 -0.65 -1.00 -20.06
C LYS A 72 -1.83 -0.23 -19.47
N PRO A 73 -3.08 -0.66 -19.73
CA PRO A 73 -4.24 -0.08 -19.05
C PRO A 73 -4.21 -0.36 -17.54
N TYR A 74 -4.92 0.45 -16.76
CA TYR A 74 -5.09 0.18 -15.33
C TYR A 74 -5.88 -1.12 -15.11
N LEU A 75 -5.56 -1.84 -14.05
CA LEU A 75 -6.18 -3.14 -13.71
C LEU A 75 -7.26 -3.04 -12.61
N ALA A 76 -7.37 -1.89 -11.95
CA ALA A 76 -8.17 -1.71 -10.76
C ALA A 76 -8.75 -0.31 -10.70
N TYR A 77 -9.88 -0.17 -10.03
CA TYR A 77 -10.40 1.12 -9.64
C TYR A 77 -9.46 1.75 -8.64
N THR A 78 -9.28 3.06 -8.74
CA THR A 78 -8.53 3.83 -7.74
C THR A 78 -9.41 4.97 -7.24
N ILE A 79 -9.67 4.96 -5.95
CA ILE A 79 -10.76 5.72 -5.31
C ILE A 79 -10.22 6.46 -4.09
N ALA A 80 -10.66 7.70 -3.89
CA ALA A 80 -10.35 8.45 -2.67
C ALA A 80 -11.14 7.89 -1.47
N ASN A 81 -10.45 7.33 -0.47
CA ASN A 81 -11.08 6.78 0.74
C ASN A 81 -11.60 7.89 1.70
N LYS A 82 -11.01 9.08 1.59
CA LYS A 82 -11.41 10.31 2.29
C LYS A 82 -11.12 11.53 1.39
N PRO A 83 -11.63 12.73 1.69
CA PRO A 83 -11.31 13.92 0.92
C PRO A 83 -9.79 14.06 0.74
N SER A 84 -9.36 14.20 -0.52
CA SER A 84 -7.95 14.08 -0.90
C SER A 84 -7.55 15.18 -1.88
N GLU A 85 -6.31 15.65 -1.74
CA GLU A 85 -5.64 16.56 -2.67
C GLU A 85 -4.54 15.79 -3.39
N ILE A 86 -4.62 15.72 -4.71
CA ILE A 86 -3.76 14.89 -5.57
C ILE A 86 -3.15 15.77 -6.66
N ILE A 87 -1.87 15.58 -6.95
CA ILE A 87 -1.15 16.25 -8.03
C ILE A 87 -0.96 15.25 -9.17
N PRO A 88 -1.72 15.35 -10.29
CA PRO A 88 -1.47 14.58 -11.48
C PRO A 88 -0.27 15.14 -12.23
N VAL A 89 0.75 14.31 -12.47
CA VAL A 89 1.93 14.63 -13.26
C VAL A 89 1.81 13.91 -14.60
N GLY A 90 1.81 14.67 -15.70
CA GLY A 90 1.65 14.12 -17.04
C GLY A 90 2.75 13.13 -17.40
N LYS A 91 2.46 12.18 -18.31
CA LYS A 91 3.41 11.16 -18.76
C LYS A 91 4.75 11.78 -19.17
N SER A 92 4.75 12.78 -20.05
CA SER A 92 5.99 13.41 -20.54
C SER A 92 6.79 14.02 -19.39
N ASP A 93 6.13 14.76 -18.50
CA ASP A 93 6.78 15.38 -17.34
C ASP A 93 7.35 14.34 -16.38
N PHE A 94 6.61 13.26 -16.12
CA PHE A 94 7.06 12.18 -15.25
C PHE A 94 8.31 11.51 -15.81
N PHE A 95 8.35 11.19 -17.10
CA PHE A 95 9.55 10.65 -17.73
C PHE A 95 10.72 11.64 -17.72
N GLU A 96 10.46 12.94 -17.83
CA GLU A 96 11.49 13.96 -17.71
C GLU A 96 12.04 14.06 -16.27
N LEU A 97 11.19 13.95 -15.25
CA LEU A 97 11.62 13.87 -13.86
C LEU A 97 12.54 12.67 -13.64
N LEU A 98 12.24 11.51 -14.22
CA LEU A 98 13.09 10.32 -14.11
C LEU A 98 14.46 10.50 -14.77
N LYS A 99 14.53 11.23 -15.87
CA LYS A 99 15.81 11.51 -16.56
C LYS A 99 16.66 12.53 -15.81
N THR A 100 16.02 13.51 -15.18
CA THR A 100 16.71 14.68 -14.61
C THR A 100 17.00 14.57 -13.12
N ASP A 101 16.29 13.70 -12.39
CA ASP A 101 16.45 13.49 -10.96
C ASP A 101 16.78 12.01 -10.69
N ALA A 102 18.09 11.71 -10.58
CA ALA A 102 18.59 10.36 -10.34
C ALA A 102 18.15 9.79 -8.97
N ASP A 103 18.06 10.64 -7.95
CA ASP A 103 17.60 10.24 -6.62
C ASP A 103 16.14 9.83 -6.64
N PHE A 104 15.30 10.60 -7.35
CA PHE A 104 13.90 10.23 -7.55
C PHE A 104 13.76 8.92 -8.33
N SER A 105 14.54 8.73 -9.39
CA SER A 105 14.56 7.47 -10.13
C SER A 105 14.94 6.27 -9.26
N MET A 106 15.96 6.41 -8.42
CA MET A 106 16.34 5.36 -7.47
C MET A 106 15.25 5.10 -6.43
N GLN A 107 14.62 6.17 -5.89
CA GLN A 107 13.47 6.05 -4.98
C GLN A 107 12.31 5.29 -5.64
N LEU A 108 12.01 5.56 -6.91
CA LEU A 108 10.99 4.84 -7.66
C LEU A 108 11.31 3.36 -7.81
N ILE A 109 12.55 3.02 -8.18
CA ILE A 109 13.01 1.64 -8.29
C ILE A 109 12.85 0.91 -6.94
N GLN A 110 13.24 1.55 -5.84
CA GLN A 110 13.07 0.99 -4.49
C GLN A 110 11.60 0.78 -4.13
N VAL A 111 10.73 1.75 -4.42
CA VAL A 111 9.27 1.63 -4.16
C VAL A 111 8.67 0.49 -4.97
N LEU A 112 8.98 0.39 -6.26
CA LEU A 112 8.50 -0.70 -7.11
C LEU A 112 9.04 -2.06 -6.67
N SER A 113 10.31 -2.12 -6.27
CA SER A 113 10.95 -3.35 -5.77
C SER A 113 10.32 -3.83 -4.47
N LYS A 114 10.04 -2.91 -3.52
CA LYS A 114 9.31 -3.22 -2.28
C LYS A 114 7.90 -3.74 -2.57
N ARG A 115 7.17 -3.07 -3.47
CA ARG A 115 5.83 -3.49 -3.90
C ARG A 115 5.84 -4.87 -4.57
N LEU A 116 6.84 -5.14 -5.42
CA LEU A 116 7.00 -6.44 -6.09
C LEU A 116 7.33 -7.54 -5.08
N PHE A 117 8.32 -7.32 -4.22
CA PHE A 117 8.69 -8.27 -3.16
C PHE A 117 7.50 -8.61 -2.26
N TYR A 118 6.77 -7.58 -1.83
CA TYR A 118 5.55 -7.73 -1.05
C TYR A 118 4.51 -8.63 -1.74
N LYS A 119 4.25 -8.37 -3.03
CA LYS A 119 3.30 -9.17 -3.82
C LYS A 119 3.77 -10.62 -3.97
N SER A 120 5.07 -10.86 -4.21
CA SER A 120 5.63 -12.21 -4.33
C SER A 120 5.52 -12.98 -3.01
N MET A 121 5.88 -12.37 -1.88
CA MET A 121 5.72 -12.95 -0.54
C MET A 121 4.25 -13.31 -0.27
N MET A 122 3.32 -12.41 -0.59
CA MET A 122 1.90 -12.70 -0.38
C MET A 122 1.37 -13.80 -1.30
N LEU A 123 1.84 -13.89 -2.55
CA LEU A 123 1.47 -14.98 -3.46
C LEU A 123 1.91 -16.35 -2.92
N GLU A 124 3.12 -16.45 -2.36
CA GLU A 124 3.60 -17.67 -1.70
C GLU A 124 2.71 -18.05 -0.50
N GLU A 125 2.35 -17.07 0.32
CA GLU A 125 1.46 -17.29 1.48
C GLU A 125 0.01 -17.61 1.08
N LEU A 126 -0.44 -17.17 -0.10
CA LEU A 126 -1.74 -17.56 -0.63
C LEU A 126 -1.77 -19.05 -1.02
N ALA A 127 -0.66 -19.59 -1.52
CA ALA A 127 -0.49 -21.02 -1.79
C ALA A 127 -0.38 -21.86 -0.51
N ASN A 128 0.05 -21.25 0.61
CA ASN A 128 0.11 -21.89 1.91
C ASN A 128 -1.27 -21.85 2.61
N GLU A 129 -1.86 -23.01 2.93
CA GLU A 129 -3.28 -23.11 3.34
C GLU A 129 -3.59 -22.57 4.75
N LYS A 130 -2.59 -22.12 5.53
CA LYS A 130 -2.79 -21.74 6.93
C LYS A 130 -2.91 -20.23 7.12
N ALA A 131 -4.13 -19.76 7.38
CA ALA A 131 -4.45 -18.36 7.69
C ALA A 131 -3.58 -17.74 8.81
N GLU A 132 -3.21 -18.53 9.83
CA GLU A 132 -2.35 -18.08 10.93
C GLU A 132 -0.91 -17.79 10.46
N HIS A 133 -0.36 -18.61 9.57
CA HIS A 133 0.98 -18.42 9.03
C HIS A 133 1.04 -17.14 8.19
N ARG A 134 0.08 -16.97 7.28
CA ARG A 134 -0.07 -15.76 6.48
C ARG A 134 -0.18 -14.50 7.33
N LEU A 135 -0.95 -14.55 8.42
CA LEU A 135 -1.08 -13.45 9.38
C LEU A 135 0.23 -13.15 10.11
N LEU A 136 1.02 -14.16 10.46
CA LEU A 136 2.31 -13.96 11.09
C LEU A 136 3.31 -13.35 10.11
N THR A 137 3.39 -13.87 8.87
CA THR A 137 4.28 -13.39 7.82
C THR A 137 4.04 -11.91 7.54
N ILE A 138 2.79 -11.50 7.32
CA ILE A 138 2.46 -10.10 7.08
C ILE A 138 2.80 -9.20 8.27
N VAL A 139 2.55 -9.64 9.51
CA VAL A 139 2.85 -8.84 10.70
C VAL A 139 4.36 -8.70 10.89
N LYS A 140 5.14 -9.75 10.66
CA LYS A 140 6.61 -9.68 10.71
C LYS A 140 7.14 -8.68 9.68
N TYR A 141 6.69 -8.81 8.43
CA TYR A 141 7.06 -7.88 7.36
C TYR A 141 6.74 -6.42 7.70
N LEU A 142 5.50 -6.14 8.11
CA LEU A 142 5.06 -4.78 8.42
C LEU A 142 5.73 -4.16 9.65
N THR A 143 6.32 -4.98 10.51
CA THR A 143 7.02 -4.52 11.72
C THR A 143 8.54 -4.52 11.55
N GLU A 144 9.07 -4.90 10.38
CA GLU A 144 10.51 -4.97 10.12
C GLU A 144 11.20 -3.61 10.34
N ASP A 145 10.67 -2.55 9.72
CA ASP A 145 11.21 -1.19 9.78
C ASP A 145 10.77 -0.37 11.02
N LEU A 146 10.04 -0.97 11.97
CA LEU A 146 9.58 -0.28 13.18
C LEU A 146 10.62 -0.37 14.30
N ASN A 147 10.74 0.68 15.12
CA ASN A 147 11.54 0.60 16.34
C ASN A 147 10.85 -0.28 17.38
N GLU A 148 11.65 -0.85 18.29
CA GLU A 148 11.12 -1.60 19.42
C GLU A 148 10.10 -0.75 20.20
N GLY A 149 8.92 -1.33 20.48
CA GLY A 149 7.86 -0.63 21.21
C GLY A 149 6.93 0.23 20.34
N ASP A 150 7.28 0.49 19.07
CA ASP A 150 6.40 1.19 18.14
C ASP A 150 5.18 0.33 17.79
N ALA A 151 4.04 1.01 17.66
CA ALA A 151 2.79 0.38 17.26
C ALA A 151 2.68 0.34 15.73
N LEU A 152 2.33 -0.84 15.22
CA LEU A 152 1.97 -0.99 13.82
C LEU A 152 0.70 -0.19 13.52
N LYS A 153 0.81 0.78 12.60
CA LYS A 153 -0.29 1.68 12.21
C LYS A 153 -1.12 1.06 11.07
N VAL A 154 -1.63 -0.14 11.31
CA VAL A 154 -2.47 -0.88 10.35
C VAL A 154 -3.71 -1.41 11.08
N THR A 155 -4.87 -1.20 10.47
CA THR A 155 -6.18 -1.64 10.93
C THR A 155 -6.38 -3.13 10.68
N ARG A 156 -7.39 -3.71 11.34
CA ARG A 156 -7.76 -5.12 11.10
C ARG A 156 -8.31 -5.34 9.70
N GLN A 157 -9.00 -4.35 9.14
CA GLN A 157 -9.49 -4.39 7.77
C GLN A 157 -8.32 -4.39 6.79
N GLU A 158 -7.36 -3.46 6.94
CA GLU A 158 -6.16 -3.44 6.09
C GLU A 158 -5.40 -4.78 6.14
N LEU A 159 -5.25 -5.40 7.33
CA LEU A 159 -4.64 -6.73 7.44
C LEU A 159 -5.47 -7.83 6.74
N ALA A 160 -6.79 -7.74 6.78
CA ALA A 160 -7.70 -8.67 6.11
C ALA A 160 -7.53 -8.58 4.59
N ASP A 161 -7.51 -7.35 4.09
CA ASP A 161 -7.31 -7.04 2.68
C ASP A 161 -5.94 -7.55 2.19
N MET A 162 -4.87 -7.27 2.96
CA MET A 162 -3.51 -7.72 2.67
C MET A 162 -3.37 -9.25 2.65
N THR A 163 -4.14 -9.97 3.46
CA THR A 163 -4.03 -11.43 3.60
C THR A 163 -5.08 -12.21 2.81
N GLY A 164 -6.05 -11.52 2.21
CA GLY A 164 -7.24 -12.15 1.61
C GLY A 164 -8.12 -12.90 2.62
N LEU A 165 -7.99 -12.61 3.92
CA LEU A 165 -8.78 -13.23 4.98
C LEU A 165 -10.02 -12.39 5.28
N ARG A 166 -11.02 -13.00 5.92
CA ARG A 166 -12.13 -12.23 6.53
C ARG A 166 -11.63 -11.46 7.75
N VAL A 167 -12.13 -10.25 8.00
CA VAL A 167 -11.70 -9.41 9.12
C VAL A 167 -11.87 -10.12 10.48
N GLU A 168 -12.92 -10.93 10.65
CA GLU A 168 -13.15 -11.75 11.85
C GLU A 168 -12.08 -12.84 12.01
N THR A 169 -11.60 -13.38 10.90
CA THR A 169 -10.50 -14.36 10.88
C THR A 169 -9.19 -13.71 11.29
N VAL A 170 -8.94 -12.48 10.82
CA VAL A 170 -7.79 -11.67 11.26
C VAL A 170 -7.86 -11.38 12.76
N ILE A 171 -9.01 -10.92 13.26
CA ILE A 171 -9.19 -10.60 14.68
C ILE A 171 -8.90 -11.83 15.56
N ARG A 172 -9.44 -13.00 15.18
CA ARG A 172 -9.20 -14.26 15.88
C ARG A 172 -7.74 -14.71 15.79
N GLY A 173 -7.17 -14.70 14.59
CA GLY A 173 -5.78 -15.14 14.35
C GLY A 173 -4.77 -14.27 15.10
N ILE A 174 -4.97 -12.96 15.16
CA ILE A 174 -4.12 -12.05 15.93
C ILE A 174 -4.15 -12.37 17.43
N LYS A 175 -5.33 -12.67 18.00
CA LYS A 175 -5.43 -13.10 19.40
C LYS A 175 -4.68 -14.41 19.63
N GLN A 176 -4.77 -15.37 18.70
CA GLN A 176 -4.06 -16.64 18.79
C GLN A 176 -2.54 -16.47 18.70
N LEU A 177 -2.04 -15.67 17.75
CA LEU A 177 -0.61 -15.36 17.62
C LEU A 177 -0.05 -14.69 18.87
N ALA A 178 -0.83 -13.80 19.50
CA ALA A 178 -0.42 -13.15 20.74
C ALA A 178 -0.41 -14.14 21.93
N ALA A 179 -1.38 -15.05 22.00
CA ALA A 179 -1.41 -16.10 23.02
C ALA A 179 -0.23 -17.09 22.90
N LYS A 180 0.28 -17.29 21.67
CA LYS A 180 1.50 -18.06 21.39
C LYS A 180 2.79 -17.24 21.54
N GLU A 181 2.70 -15.99 22.00
CA GLU A 181 3.83 -15.05 22.16
C GLU A 181 4.62 -14.72 20.88
N LEU A 182 4.05 -15.03 19.70
CA LEU A 182 4.64 -14.77 18.39
C LEU A 182 4.55 -13.29 17.99
N ILE A 183 3.57 -12.56 18.55
CA ILE A 183 3.41 -11.11 18.40
C ILE A 183 3.05 -10.48 19.75
N LEU A 184 3.35 -9.18 19.92
CA LEU A 184 2.97 -8.42 21.12
C LEU A 184 1.73 -7.58 20.85
N LEU A 185 0.71 -7.71 21.70
CA LEU A 185 -0.48 -6.84 21.68
C LEU A 185 -0.53 -5.95 22.93
N LYS A 186 -0.67 -4.63 22.73
CA LYS A 186 -0.96 -3.67 23.81
C LYS A 186 -2.15 -2.79 23.43
N ARG A 187 -3.18 -2.74 24.29
CA ARG A 187 -4.41 -1.95 24.07
C ARG A 187 -5.01 -2.14 22.66
N GLY A 188 -5.03 -3.39 22.18
CA GLY A 188 -5.57 -3.76 20.86
C GLY A 188 -4.63 -3.51 19.67
N LYS A 189 -3.47 -2.87 19.85
CA LYS A 189 -2.48 -2.60 18.80
C LYS A 189 -1.36 -3.64 18.81
N ILE A 190 -0.87 -3.99 17.63
CA ILE A 190 0.34 -4.81 17.46
C ILE A 190 1.56 -3.92 17.72
N ILE A 191 2.48 -4.39 18.55
CA ILE A 191 3.70 -3.69 18.93
C ILE A 191 4.91 -4.48 18.44
N LYS A 192 5.94 -3.80 17.92
CA LYS A 192 7.23 -4.44 17.60
C LYS A 192 7.84 -4.99 18.89
N LYS A 193 7.95 -6.32 18.96
CA LYS A 193 8.66 -7.03 20.04
C LYS A 193 10.17 -6.82 19.88
N LYS A 194 10.90 -6.78 20.98
CA LYS A 194 12.36 -6.96 20.95
C LYS A 194 12.67 -8.28 20.29
N GLU A 195 13.59 -8.32 19.33
CA GLU A 195 14.09 -9.60 18.84
C GLU A 195 14.73 -10.34 20.02
N SER A 196 14.08 -11.39 20.48
CA SER A 196 14.70 -12.36 21.37
C SER A 196 15.76 -13.06 20.52
N LYS A 197 17.04 -12.80 20.80
CA LYS A 197 18.15 -13.63 20.33
C LYS A 197 17.94 -15.05 20.85
N PHE A 198 17.18 -15.87 20.14
CA PHE A 198 17.18 -17.32 20.27
C PHE A 198 17.11 -17.92 18.86
N SER A 199 18.33 -18.19 18.38
CA SER A 199 18.81 -19.37 17.67
C SER A 199 17.81 -20.24 16.91
N LEU A 200 18.21 -20.55 15.66
CA LEU A 200 17.92 -21.80 14.94
C LEU A 200 17.93 -23.03 15.86
#